data_AF-A0A376TNR0-F1
#
_entry.id   AF-A0A376TNR0-F1
#
_cell.length_a   1.000
_cell.length_b   1.000
_cell.length_c   1.000
_cell.angle_alpha   90.00
_cell.angle_beta   90.00
_cell.angle_gamma   90.00
#
_symmetry.space_group_name_H-M   'P 1'
#
loop_
_entity.id
_entity.type
_entity.pdbx_description
1 polymer ?
#
loop_
_entity_poly.entity_id
_entity_poly.type
_entity_poly.pdbx_seq_one_letter_code
_entity_poly.pdbx_strand_id
1 'polypeptide(L)'
;MIKEEMGPVPGTIALFGCFLIMIIILAVLALIVVKALAESPWGVFTVCSTVPIALFMGIYMRFIRPGRVGEVSVIGIVLLVASIYFGGVIAHDPYWGPALTFKDTTITFALIGYAFVSALLPVWLILAPRDYLATFLKIGVIVGLALGIVVLNPELKMPAMTQYIDGTGPLWKGALFPFLFITIACGAYLASHALISSGTTPKLLANETDARFIGYGAMLMESFVAIMALVASVHHRTGSLLRDEHPACGPWHHHA
;
A
#
# COMPACT_ATOMS: atom_id res chain seq x y z
N MET A 1 -6.13 -10.01 -27.09
CA MET A 1 -4.65 -10.10 -27.05
C MET A 1 -4.14 -11.53 -26.88
N ILE A 2 -4.08 -12.14 -25.68
CA ILE A 2 -3.37 -13.45 -25.52
C ILE A 2 -3.98 -14.60 -26.36
N LYS A 3 -5.32 -14.69 -26.44
CA LYS A 3 -6.00 -15.69 -27.28
C LYS A 3 -5.85 -15.42 -28.78
N GLU A 4 -5.68 -14.17 -29.17
CA GLU A 4 -5.55 -13.76 -30.58
C GLU A 4 -4.12 -13.99 -31.09
N GLU A 5 -3.11 -13.84 -30.22
CA GLU A 5 -1.69 -13.99 -30.58
C GLU A 5 -1.17 -15.43 -30.46
N MET A 6 -1.63 -16.21 -29.47
CA MET A 6 -1.05 -17.54 -29.17
C MET A 6 -1.94 -18.70 -29.62
N GLY A 7 -3.18 -18.44 -30.04
CA GLY A 7 -4.16 -19.46 -30.37
C GLY A 7 -5.04 -19.91 -29.18
N PRO A 8 -6.12 -20.68 -29.45
CA PRO A 8 -7.20 -20.90 -28.49
C PRO A 8 -6.79 -21.75 -27.28
N VAL A 9 -5.97 -22.78 -27.47
CA VAL A 9 -5.53 -23.70 -26.40
C VAL A 9 -4.53 -23.03 -25.45
N PRO A 10 -3.34 -22.58 -25.90
CA PRO A 10 -2.38 -21.92 -25.02
C PRO A 10 -2.92 -20.59 -24.47
N GLY A 11 -3.75 -19.86 -25.23
CA GLY A 11 -4.37 -18.63 -24.76
C GLY A 11 -5.36 -18.85 -23.61
N THR A 12 -6.12 -19.95 -23.64
CA THR A 12 -7.05 -20.29 -22.54
C THR A 12 -6.29 -20.72 -21.28
N ILE A 13 -5.22 -21.51 -21.43
CA ILE A 13 -4.36 -21.91 -20.30
C ILE A 13 -3.71 -20.67 -19.67
N ALA A 14 -3.17 -19.77 -20.49
CA ALA A 14 -2.55 -18.53 -20.00
C ALA A 14 -3.55 -17.62 -19.27
N LEU A 15 -4.78 -17.47 -19.77
CA LEU A 15 -5.83 -16.71 -19.10
C LEU A 15 -6.22 -17.32 -17.75
N PHE A 16 -6.34 -18.65 -17.67
CA PHE A 16 -6.61 -19.34 -16.42
C PHE A 16 -5.47 -19.15 -15.41
N GLY A 17 -4.22 -19.25 -15.87
CA GLY A 17 -3.04 -18.96 -15.05
C GLY A 17 -3.02 -17.51 -14.54
N CYS A 18 -3.27 -16.53 -15.41
CA CYS A 18 -3.35 -15.12 -15.03
C CYS A 18 -4.46 -14.88 -14.00
N PHE A 19 -5.63 -15.51 -14.17
CA PHE A 19 -6.74 -15.41 -13.23
C PHE A 19 -6.36 -15.94 -11.83
N LEU A 20 -5.73 -17.12 -11.76
CA LEU A 20 -5.26 -17.69 -10.49
C LEU A 20 -4.19 -16.82 -9.82
N ILE A 21 -3.23 -16.29 -10.59
CA ILE A 21 -2.19 -15.40 -10.06
C ILE A 21 -2.83 -14.13 -9.48
N MET A 22 -3.82 -13.54 -10.16
CA MET A 22 -4.53 -12.36 -9.65
C MET A 22 -5.26 -12.64 -8.34
N ILE A 23 -5.88 -13.82 -8.18
CA ILE A 23 -6.52 -14.21 -6.91
C ILE A 23 -5.47 -14.30 -5.78
N ILE A 24 -4.33 -14.93 -6.03
CA ILE A 24 -3.28 -15.11 -5.03
C ILE A 24 -2.72 -13.75 -4.59
N ILE A 25 -2.42 -12.86 -5.54
CA ILE A 25 -1.90 -11.52 -5.24
C ILE A 25 -2.90 -10.71 -4.41
N LEU A 26 -4.19 -10.73 -4.78
CA LEU A 26 -5.24 -10.05 -4.01
C LEU A 26 -5.36 -10.61 -2.59
N ALA A 27 -5.27 -11.93 -2.43
CA ALA A 27 -5.32 -12.58 -1.12
C ALA A 27 -4.13 -12.16 -0.22
N VAL A 28 -2.91 -12.18 -0.76
CA VAL A 28 -1.71 -11.77 0.00
C VAL A 28 -1.77 -10.29 0.40
N LEU A 29 -2.16 -9.40 -0.51
CA LEU A 29 -2.31 -7.98 -0.21
C LEU A 29 -3.40 -7.73 0.83
N ALA A 30 -4.54 -8.44 0.73
CA ALA A 30 -5.62 -8.34 1.71
C ALA A 30 -5.15 -8.79 3.11
N LEU A 31 -4.38 -9.88 3.21
CA LEU A 31 -3.82 -10.35 4.48
C LEU A 31 -2.91 -9.30 5.14
N ILE A 32 -2.05 -8.63 4.37
CA ILE A 32 -1.18 -7.57 4.89
C ILE A 32 -2.01 -6.40 5.41
N VAL A 33 -3.04 -5.97 4.67
CA VAL A 33 -3.93 -4.88 5.10
C VAL A 33 -4.72 -5.24 6.35
N VAL A 34 -5.30 -6.45 6.42
CA VAL A 34 -6.04 -6.91 7.61
C VAL A 34 -5.15 -6.89 8.84
N LYS A 35 -3.93 -7.45 8.74
CA LYS A 35 -2.98 -7.47 9.86
C LYS A 35 -2.50 -6.08 10.26
N ALA A 36 -2.35 -5.17 9.30
CA ALA A 36 -1.98 -3.78 9.60
C ALA A 36 -3.10 -3.00 10.30
N LEU A 37 -4.37 -3.35 10.03
CA LEU A 37 -5.53 -2.65 10.58
C LEU A 37 -6.04 -3.24 11.90
N ALA A 38 -5.89 -4.55 12.13
CA ALA A 38 -6.40 -5.23 13.32
C ALA A 38 -5.90 -4.64 14.65
N GLU A 39 -4.66 -4.16 14.66
CA GLU A 39 -4.00 -3.57 15.84
C GLU A 39 -3.97 -2.03 15.79
N SER A 40 -4.64 -1.40 14.81
CA SER A 40 -4.58 0.06 14.60
C SER A 40 -5.96 0.69 14.43
N PRO A 41 -6.60 1.14 15.53
CA PRO A 41 -7.84 1.92 15.48
C PRO A 41 -7.70 3.19 14.64
N TRP A 42 -6.53 3.81 14.70
CA TRP A 42 -6.15 4.96 13.88
C TRP A 42 -6.24 4.65 12.38
N GLY A 43 -5.67 3.52 11.96
CA GLY A 43 -5.70 3.05 10.58
C GLY A 43 -7.12 2.73 10.11
N VAL A 44 -7.90 2.01 10.94
CA VAL A 44 -9.29 1.65 10.62
C VAL A 44 -10.14 2.90 10.40
N PHE A 45 -10.10 3.85 11.33
CA PHE A 45 -10.87 5.09 11.22
C PHE A 45 -10.49 5.89 9.96
N THR A 46 -9.19 6.02 9.70
CA THR A 46 -8.69 6.77 8.55
C THR A 46 -9.15 6.12 7.25
N VAL A 47 -9.01 4.80 7.10
CA VAL A 47 -9.43 4.06 5.90
C VAL A 47 -10.94 4.11 5.72
N CYS A 48 -11.72 3.89 6.78
CA CYS A 48 -13.18 3.99 6.72
C CYS A 48 -13.64 5.39 6.33
N SER A 49 -12.95 6.44 6.79
CA SER A 49 -13.25 7.83 6.43
C SER A 49 -12.92 8.17 4.99
N THR A 50 -11.96 7.47 4.34
CA THR A 50 -11.66 7.72 2.92
C THR A 50 -12.81 7.34 1.99
N VAL A 51 -13.67 6.39 2.37
CA VAL A 51 -14.83 5.96 1.56
C VAL A 51 -15.87 7.06 1.38
N PRO A 52 -16.42 7.69 2.44
CA PRO A 52 -17.35 8.81 2.29
C PRO A 52 -16.70 10.03 1.65
N ILE A 53 -15.41 10.30 1.90
CA ILE A 53 -14.71 11.41 1.24
C ILE A 53 -14.62 11.15 -0.27
N ALA A 54 -14.26 9.93 -0.68
CA ALA A 54 -14.22 9.56 -2.10
C ALA A 54 -15.60 9.65 -2.76
N LEU A 55 -16.66 9.19 -2.09
CA LEU A 55 -18.04 9.34 -2.57
C LEU A 55 -18.43 10.81 -2.76
N PHE A 56 -18.12 11.67 -1.79
CA PHE A 56 -18.35 13.10 -1.88
C PHE A 56 -17.60 13.72 -3.06
N MET A 57 -16.30 13.41 -3.20
CA MET A 57 -15.49 13.91 -4.31
C MET A 57 -16.03 13.44 -5.68
N GLY A 58 -16.43 12.17 -5.80
CA GLY A 58 -17.01 11.61 -7.02
C GLY A 58 -18.31 12.30 -7.43
N ILE A 59 -19.24 12.49 -6.48
CA ILE A 59 -20.51 13.19 -6.71
C ILE A 59 -20.27 14.67 -7.03
N TYR A 60 -19.35 15.34 -6.31
CA TYR A 60 -19.04 16.75 -6.54
C TYR A 60 -18.49 16.99 -7.95
N MET A 61 -17.56 16.14 -8.40
CA MET A 61 -16.97 16.23 -9.75
C MET A 61 -18.00 15.95 -10.85
N ARG A 62 -19.04 15.16 -10.58
CA ARG A 62 -20.04 14.79 -11.59
C ARG A 62 -21.22 15.76 -11.67
N PHE A 63 -21.75 16.20 -10.53
CA PHE A 63 -23.04 16.92 -10.49
C PHE A 63 -22.93 18.37 -10.00
N ILE A 64 -21.95 18.71 -9.15
CA ILE A 64 -21.91 20.04 -8.50
C ILE A 64 -21.06 21.02 -9.32
N ARG A 65 -19.81 20.68 -9.63
CA ARG A 65 -18.92 21.50 -10.47
C ARG A 65 -18.05 20.65 -11.39
N PRO A 66 -18.57 20.22 -12.55
CA PRO A 66 -17.78 19.46 -13.52
C PRO A 66 -16.56 20.26 -13.99
N GLY A 67 -15.39 19.61 -14.01
CA GLY A 67 -14.14 20.16 -14.55
C GLY A 67 -13.26 20.92 -13.54
N ARG A 68 -13.71 21.21 -12.32
CA ARG A 68 -12.88 21.89 -11.30
C ARG A 68 -12.15 20.91 -10.38
N VAL A 69 -11.21 20.16 -10.94
CA VAL A 69 -10.44 19.14 -10.21
C VAL A 69 -9.67 19.75 -9.02
N GLY A 70 -9.13 20.96 -9.18
CA GLY A 70 -8.35 21.63 -8.13
C GLY A 70 -9.12 21.90 -6.83
N GLU A 71 -10.36 22.39 -6.90
CA GLU A 71 -11.19 22.64 -5.70
C GLU A 71 -11.45 21.35 -4.92
N VAL A 72 -11.83 20.29 -5.64
CA VAL A 72 -12.11 18.98 -5.04
C VAL A 72 -10.86 18.34 -4.46
N SER A 73 -9.71 18.56 -5.09
CA SER A 73 -8.41 18.10 -4.60
C SER A 73 -8.07 18.75 -3.26
N VAL A 74 -8.23 20.08 -3.16
CA VAL A 74 -7.96 20.81 -1.91
C VAL A 74 -8.91 20.35 -0.81
N ILE A 75 -10.21 20.25 -1.10
CA ILE A 75 -11.20 19.76 -0.13
C ILE A 75 -10.87 18.32 0.30
N GLY A 76 -10.55 17.44 -0.66
CA GLY A 76 -10.18 16.05 -0.38
C GLY A 76 -8.93 15.91 0.48
N ILE A 77 -7.90 16.73 0.23
CA ILE A 77 -6.67 16.76 1.05
C ILE A 77 -6.98 17.26 2.46
N VAL A 78 -7.75 18.35 2.60
CA VAL A 78 -8.12 18.90 3.92
C VAL A 78 -8.92 17.87 4.72
N LEU A 79 -9.91 17.21 4.08
CA LEU A 79 -10.69 16.16 4.71
C LEU A 79 -9.84 14.94 5.07
N LEU A 80 -8.88 14.55 4.22
CA LEU A 80 -7.96 13.47 4.53
C LEU A 80 -7.07 13.80 5.74
N VAL A 81 -6.47 14.99 5.78
CA VAL A 81 -5.66 15.43 6.93
C VAL A 81 -6.51 15.50 8.20
N ALA A 82 -7.74 16.00 8.09
CA ALA A 82 -8.69 16.00 9.20
C ALA A 82 -9.00 14.58 9.66
N SER A 83 -9.25 13.63 8.76
CA SER A 83 -9.50 12.22 9.11
C SER A 83 -8.31 11.57 9.80
N ILE A 84 -7.08 11.87 9.37
CA ILE A 84 -5.86 11.37 10.02
C ILE A 84 -5.73 11.94 11.44
N TYR A 85 -5.95 13.25 11.60
CA TYR A 85 -5.91 13.92 12.90
C TYR A 85 -6.98 13.40 13.86
N PHE A 86 -8.25 13.38 13.42
CA PHE A 86 -9.36 12.87 14.22
C PHE A 86 -9.23 11.38 14.50
N GLY A 87 -8.66 10.59 13.59
CA GLY A 87 -8.34 9.21 13.86
C GLY A 87 -7.40 9.06 15.06
N GLY A 88 -6.40 9.94 15.18
CA GLY A 88 -5.46 9.91 16.32
C GLY A 88 -6.16 10.25 17.62
N VAL A 89 -7.01 11.28 17.62
CA VAL A 89 -7.82 11.67 18.79
C VAL A 89 -8.74 10.52 19.23
N ILE A 90 -9.41 9.87 18.27
CA ILE A 90 -10.32 8.75 18.51
C ILE A 90 -9.57 7.50 19.01
N ALA A 91 -8.35 7.26 18.52
CA ALA A 91 -7.52 6.16 18.98
C ALA A 91 -7.06 6.32 20.45
N HIS A 92 -6.86 7.56 20.91
CA HIS A 92 -6.53 7.86 22.31
C HIS A 92 -7.75 7.94 23.24
N ASP A 93 -8.97 7.95 22.71
CA ASP A 93 -10.20 7.98 23.51
C ASP A 93 -10.47 6.58 24.13
N PRO A 94 -10.66 6.50 25.46
CA PRO A 94 -10.90 5.23 26.17
C PRO A 94 -12.14 4.45 25.71
N TYR A 95 -13.13 5.12 25.11
CA TYR A 95 -14.37 4.49 24.67
C TYR A 95 -14.34 4.14 23.18
N TRP A 96 -13.86 5.07 22.34
CA TRP A 96 -13.87 4.89 20.88
C TRP A 96 -12.68 4.11 20.35
N GLY A 97 -11.54 4.12 21.04
CA GLY A 97 -10.37 3.30 20.71
C GLY A 97 -10.71 1.81 20.67
N PRO A 98 -11.20 1.20 21.77
CA PRO A 98 -11.57 -0.21 21.80
C PRO A 98 -12.74 -0.57 20.88
N ALA A 99 -13.66 0.37 20.64
CA ALA A 99 -14.80 0.16 19.75
C ALA A 99 -14.39 0.06 18.26
N LEU A 100 -13.24 0.63 17.89
CA LEU A 100 -12.67 0.57 16.54
C LEU A 100 -11.53 -0.44 16.40
N THR A 101 -11.13 -1.11 17.50
CA THR A 101 -10.27 -2.29 17.46
C THR A 101 -11.10 -3.52 17.09
N PHE A 102 -11.19 -3.81 15.79
CA PHE A 102 -11.90 -4.98 15.29
C PHE A 102 -10.98 -6.20 15.21
N LYS A 103 -11.54 -7.39 15.46
CA LYS A 103 -10.85 -8.66 15.21
C LYS A 103 -10.56 -8.83 13.72
N ASP A 104 -9.45 -9.51 13.40
CA ASP A 104 -9.01 -9.84 12.04
C ASP A 104 -10.13 -10.41 11.17
N THR A 105 -10.96 -11.29 11.75
CA THR A 105 -12.08 -11.92 11.05
C THR A 105 -13.13 -10.91 10.62
N THR A 106 -13.49 -9.96 11.49
CA THR A 106 -14.45 -8.89 11.19
C THR A 106 -13.92 -7.97 10.10
N ILE A 107 -12.64 -7.58 10.17
CA ILE A 107 -12.01 -6.74 9.14
C ILE A 107 -11.96 -7.47 7.79
N THR A 108 -11.67 -8.78 7.80
CA THR A 108 -11.65 -9.60 6.58
C THR A 108 -13.02 -9.63 5.90
N PHE A 109 -14.10 -9.91 6.64
CA PHE A 109 -15.45 -9.90 6.08
C PHE A 109 -15.87 -8.50 5.60
N ALA A 110 -15.51 -7.45 6.34
CA ALA A 110 -15.77 -6.07 5.95
C ALA A 110 -15.05 -5.69 4.65
N LEU A 111 -13.78 -6.10 4.49
CA LEU A 111 -13.00 -5.88 3.27
C LEU A 111 -13.60 -6.60 2.06
N ILE A 112 -14.02 -7.85 2.22
CA ILE A 112 -14.69 -8.61 1.16
C ILE A 112 -16.02 -7.95 0.78
N GLY A 113 -16.83 -7.56 1.76
CA GLY A 113 -18.09 -6.84 1.53
C GLY A 113 -17.87 -5.51 0.81
N TYR A 114 -16.88 -4.74 1.25
CA TYR A 114 -16.49 -3.49 0.60
C TYR A 114 -16.01 -3.70 -0.84
N ALA A 115 -15.18 -4.71 -1.09
CA ALA A 115 -14.69 -5.03 -2.44
C ALA A 115 -15.85 -5.43 -3.37
N PHE A 116 -16.81 -6.21 -2.87
CA PHE A 116 -18.01 -6.58 -3.61
C PHE A 116 -18.88 -5.35 -3.96
N VAL A 117 -19.19 -4.50 -2.99
CA VAL A 117 -19.97 -3.27 -3.24
C VAL A 117 -19.22 -2.33 -4.19
N SER A 118 -17.90 -2.18 -4.02
CA SER A 118 -17.08 -1.33 -4.88
C SER A 118 -17.02 -1.84 -6.32
N ALA A 119 -17.07 -3.15 -6.54
CA ALA A 119 -17.11 -3.75 -7.88
C ALA A 119 -18.44 -3.52 -8.61
N LEU A 120 -19.54 -3.32 -7.88
CA LEU A 120 -20.86 -3.01 -8.44
C LEU A 120 -21.03 -1.52 -8.76
N LEU A 121 -20.31 -0.66 -8.04
CA LEU A 121 -20.41 0.79 -8.19
C LEU A 121 -19.60 1.29 -9.40
N PRO A 122 -20.03 2.39 -10.05
CA PRO A 122 -19.35 2.90 -11.22
C PRO A 122 -17.96 3.48 -10.86
N VAL A 123 -16.99 3.30 -11.76
CA VAL A 123 -15.58 3.69 -11.58
C VAL A 123 -15.40 5.15 -11.16
N TRP A 124 -16.22 6.07 -11.70
CA TRP A 124 -16.14 7.49 -11.39
C TRP A 124 -16.59 7.86 -9.97
N LEU A 125 -17.38 7.02 -9.31
CA LEU A 125 -18.02 7.34 -8.03
C LEU A 125 -17.14 7.04 -6.82
N ILE A 126 -16.49 5.87 -6.80
CA ILE A 126 -15.60 5.47 -5.70
C ILE A 126 -14.16 5.27 -6.19
N LEU A 127 -13.96 4.45 -7.23
CA LEU A 127 -12.63 3.98 -7.59
C LEU A 127 -11.68 5.13 -7.96
N ALA A 128 -12.07 5.97 -8.93
CA ALA A 128 -11.28 7.11 -9.38
C ALA A 128 -10.98 8.15 -8.27
N PRO A 129 -11.98 8.68 -7.52
CA PRO A 129 -11.70 9.67 -6.48
C PRO A 129 -10.91 9.09 -5.30
N ARG A 130 -11.13 7.81 -4.95
CA ARG A 130 -10.37 7.13 -3.90
C ARG A 130 -8.91 6.94 -4.28
N ASP A 131 -8.64 6.47 -5.49
CA ASP A 131 -7.27 6.28 -5.99
C ASP A 131 -6.53 7.62 -6.09
N TYR A 132 -7.25 8.68 -6.46
CA TYR A 132 -6.72 10.04 -6.49
C TYR A 132 -6.33 10.56 -5.09
N LEU A 133 -7.23 10.40 -4.10
CA LEU A 133 -6.98 10.81 -2.71
C LEU A 133 -5.85 9.98 -2.06
N ALA A 134 -5.80 8.67 -2.34
CA ALA A 134 -4.71 7.82 -1.88
C ALA A 134 -3.34 8.20 -2.49
N THR A 135 -3.32 8.81 -3.68
CA THR A 135 -2.08 9.29 -4.30
C THR A 135 -1.48 10.44 -3.50
N PHE A 136 -2.28 11.41 -3.04
CA PHE A 136 -1.79 12.47 -2.17
C PHE A 136 -1.25 11.96 -0.85
N LEU A 137 -1.95 10.99 -0.24
CA LEU A 137 -1.47 10.34 0.99
C LEU A 137 -0.12 9.65 0.75
N LYS A 138 0.01 8.87 -0.32
CA LYS A 138 1.25 8.17 -0.67
C LYS A 138 2.39 9.13 -0.90
N ILE A 139 2.20 10.20 -1.68
CA ILE A 139 3.22 11.22 -1.92
C ILE A 139 3.61 11.89 -0.60
N GLY A 140 2.64 12.25 0.24
CA GLY A 140 2.89 12.86 1.55
C GLY A 140 3.74 11.98 2.47
N VAL A 141 3.41 10.69 2.56
CA VAL A 141 4.18 9.71 3.35
C VAL A 141 5.59 9.52 2.78
N ILE A 142 5.73 9.41 1.46
CA ILE A 142 7.02 9.27 0.78
C ILE A 142 7.93 10.46 1.07
N VAL A 143 7.41 11.68 0.90
CA VAL A 143 8.17 12.91 1.16
C VAL A 143 8.50 13.03 2.65
N GLY A 144 7.54 12.77 3.53
CA GLY A 144 7.75 12.81 4.98
C GLY A 144 8.83 11.82 5.44
N LEU A 145 8.80 10.60 4.91
CA LEU A 145 9.77 9.57 5.24
C LEU A 145 11.15 9.87 4.64
N ALA A 146 11.22 10.39 3.42
CA ALA A 146 12.47 10.86 2.81
C ALA A 146 13.11 11.99 3.64
N LEU A 147 12.33 13.01 4.03
CA LEU A 147 12.80 14.09 4.90
C LEU A 147 13.24 13.56 6.27
N GLY A 148 12.48 12.62 6.85
CA GLY A 148 12.83 11.97 8.10
C GLY A 148 14.20 11.27 8.05
N ILE A 149 14.49 10.54 6.97
CA ILE A 149 15.79 9.88 6.77
C ILE A 149 16.92 10.92 6.66
N VAL A 150 16.72 12.00 5.89
CA VAL A 150 17.74 13.04 5.69
C VAL A 150 18.05 13.78 7.01
N VAL A 151 17.03 14.08 7.81
CA VAL A 151 17.20 14.80 9.09
C VAL A 151 17.79 13.91 10.16
N LEU A 152 17.31 12.67 10.30
CA LEU A 152 17.79 11.74 11.34
C LEU A 152 19.17 11.16 11.02
N ASN A 153 19.54 11.11 9.74
CA ASN A 153 20.79 10.53 9.23
C ASN A 153 21.22 9.26 9.99
N PRO A 154 20.41 8.19 9.95
CA PRO A 154 20.64 7.00 10.77
C PRO A 154 21.94 6.30 10.37
N GLU A 155 22.83 6.05 11.35
CA GLU A 155 23.99 5.20 11.14
C GLU A 155 23.55 3.76 10.83
N LEU A 156 23.85 3.29 9.62
CA LEU A 156 23.55 1.94 9.16
C LEU A 156 24.61 0.96 9.71
N LYS A 157 24.40 0.45 10.92
CA LYS A 157 25.27 -0.59 11.52
C LYS A 157 24.76 -1.98 11.18
N MET A 158 24.88 -2.35 9.91
CA MET A 158 24.60 -3.71 9.45
C MET A 158 25.84 -4.30 8.78
N PRO A 159 26.28 -5.51 9.18
CA PRO A 159 27.39 -6.17 8.53
C PRO A 159 27.05 -6.46 7.06
N ALA A 160 28.05 -6.32 6.17
CA ALA A 160 27.87 -6.51 4.73
C ALA A 160 27.33 -7.90 4.35
N MET A 161 27.57 -8.90 5.21
CA MET A 161 27.01 -10.25 5.11
C MET A 161 26.24 -10.58 6.38
N THR A 162 24.99 -11.02 6.22
CA THR A 162 24.15 -11.42 7.36
C THR A 162 24.31 -12.91 7.64
N GLN A 163 24.23 -13.31 8.90
CA GLN A 163 24.28 -14.71 9.34
C GLN A 163 23.08 -15.57 8.87
N TYR A 164 22.06 -14.97 8.25
CA TYR A 164 20.81 -15.65 7.88
C TYR A 164 20.82 -16.26 6.48
N ILE A 165 22.00 -16.44 5.87
CA ILE A 165 22.15 -17.09 4.55
C ILE A 165 21.76 -18.57 4.64
N ASP A 166 21.95 -19.19 5.81
CA ASP A 166 21.70 -20.61 6.07
C ASP A 166 20.21 -20.95 6.29
N GLY A 167 19.30 -19.99 6.11
CA GLY A 167 17.86 -20.22 6.20
C GLY A 167 17.30 -20.30 7.63
N THR A 168 18.09 -19.94 8.64
CA THR A 168 17.70 -19.78 10.05
C THR A 168 17.13 -18.38 10.36
N GLY A 169 16.69 -17.66 9.33
CA GLY A 169 16.18 -16.30 9.44
C GLY A 169 14.96 -16.19 10.37
N PRO A 170 14.84 -15.10 11.16
CA PRO A 170 13.72 -14.92 12.09
C PRO A 170 12.37 -14.70 11.38
N LEU A 171 12.38 -14.19 10.15
CA LEU A 171 11.16 -13.99 9.35
C LEU A 171 10.75 -15.23 8.55
N TRP A 172 11.71 -16.04 8.09
CA TRP A 172 11.47 -17.20 7.23
C TRP A 172 12.50 -18.31 7.51
N LYS A 173 11.99 -19.52 7.76
CA LYS A 173 12.80 -20.74 7.89
C LYS A 173 12.87 -21.42 6.51
N GLY A 174 14.04 -21.43 5.87
CA GLY A 174 14.23 -22.06 4.55
C GLY A 174 15.33 -21.43 3.69
N ALA A 175 15.69 -22.09 2.58
CA ALA A 175 16.74 -21.64 1.68
C ALA A 175 16.42 -20.26 1.03
N LEU A 176 17.46 -19.42 0.88
CA LEU A 176 17.37 -18.09 0.26
C LEU A 176 16.78 -18.16 -1.16
N PHE A 177 17.12 -19.21 -1.90
CA PHE A 177 16.57 -19.53 -3.21
C PHE A 177 15.45 -20.57 -3.07
N PRO A 178 14.25 -20.39 -3.66
CA PRO A 178 13.83 -19.33 -4.60
C PRO A 178 13.14 -18.13 -3.94
N PHE A 179 13.04 -18.09 -2.60
CA PHE A 179 12.20 -17.14 -1.87
C PHE A 179 12.58 -15.67 -2.10
N LEU A 180 13.87 -15.39 -2.32
CA LEU A 180 14.38 -14.07 -2.68
C LEU A 180 13.69 -13.48 -3.92
N PHE A 181 13.38 -14.32 -4.92
CA PHE A 181 12.69 -13.86 -6.13
C PHE A 181 11.22 -13.53 -5.91
N ILE A 182 10.59 -14.10 -4.87
CA ILE A 182 9.19 -13.85 -4.55
C ILE A 182 9.05 -12.53 -3.77
N THR A 183 10.01 -12.23 -2.88
CA THR A 183 9.98 -11.03 -2.03
C THR A 183 10.50 -9.77 -2.71
N ILE A 184 11.44 -9.88 -3.65
CA ILE A 184 12.00 -8.75 -4.43
C ILE A 184 11.22 -8.49 -5.73
N ALA A 185 10.29 -9.38 -6.10
CA ALA A 185 9.63 -9.44 -7.42
C ALA A 185 9.01 -8.14 -7.95
N CYS A 186 8.60 -7.20 -7.10
CA CYS A 186 7.81 -6.05 -7.54
C CYS A 186 8.58 -5.13 -8.50
N GLY A 187 9.92 -5.02 -8.39
CA GLY A 187 10.63 -3.94 -9.07
C GLY A 187 11.28 -4.23 -10.44
N ALA A 188 11.68 -5.47 -10.76
CA ALA A 188 12.63 -5.68 -11.86
C ALA A 188 12.46 -6.93 -12.73
N TYR A 189 11.72 -7.96 -12.31
CA TYR A 189 11.74 -9.26 -13.01
C TYR A 189 10.36 -9.89 -13.27
N LEU A 190 9.29 -9.43 -12.62
CA LEU A 190 7.95 -10.03 -12.79
C LEU A 190 7.08 -9.20 -13.76
N ALA A 191 6.59 -9.82 -14.83
CA ALA A 191 5.57 -9.28 -15.74
C ALA A 191 4.23 -8.90 -15.03
N SER A 192 4.13 -9.13 -13.72
CA SER A 192 2.97 -8.82 -12.90
C SER A 192 2.63 -7.34 -12.84
N HIS A 193 3.60 -6.42 -12.92
CA HIS A 193 3.27 -4.99 -12.94
C HIS A 193 2.59 -4.58 -14.25
N ALA A 194 2.96 -5.18 -15.37
CA ALA A 194 2.24 -5.00 -16.63
C ALA A 194 0.82 -5.60 -16.55
N LEU A 195 0.67 -6.78 -15.95
CA LEU A 195 -0.64 -7.41 -15.74
C LEU A 195 -1.56 -6.58 -14.83
N ILE A 196 -1.06 -6.10 -13.69
CA ILE A 196 -1.84 -5.31 -12.73
C ILE A 196 -2.13 -3.90 -13.28
N SER A 197 -1.14 -3.25 -13.89
CA SER A 197 -1.28 -1.91 -14.47
C SER A 197 -2.25 -1.88 -15.65
N SER A 198 -2.44 -2.99 -16.38
CA SER A 198 -3.36 -3.07 -17.52
C SER A 198 -4.84 -2.78 -17.19
N GLY A 199 -5.23 -2.78 -15.91
CA GLY A 199 -6.62 -2.59 -15.49
C GLY A 199 -7.14 -1.16 -15.64
N THR A 200 -6.60 -0.23 -14.85
CA THR A 200 -7.09 1.16 -14.75
C THR A 200 -6.18 2.16 -15.46
N THR A 201 -4.87 1.91 -15.51
CA THR A 201 -3.89 2.84 -16.12
C THR A 201 -4.23 3.16 -17.59
N PRO A 202 -4.55 2.18 -18.47
CA PRO A 202 -4.90 2.48 -19.87
C PRO A 202 -6.20 3.26 -20.01
N LYS A 203 -7.14 3.14 -19.05
CA LYS A 203 -8.42 3.85 -19.07
C LYS A 203 -8.31 5.29 -18.62
N LEU A 204 -7.23 5.65 -17.91
CA LEU A 204 -6.99 6.98 -17.35
C LEU A 204 -5.92 7.76 -18.12
N LEU A 205 -5.17 7.10 -19.02
CA LEU A 205 -4.24 7.75 -19.94
C LEU A 205 -5.01 8.61 -20.96
N ALA A 206 -4.58 9.86 -21.10
CA ALA A 206 -5.14 10.75 -22.12
C ALA A 206 -4.63 10.39 -23.52
N ASN A 207 -3.32 10.13 -23.62
CA ASN A 207 -2.65 9.74 -24.87
C ASN A 207 -1.65 8.61 -24.64
N GLU A 208 -1.34 7.85 -25.69
CA GLU A 208 -0.35 6.76 -25.63
C GLU A 208 1.08 7.27 -25.35
N THR A 209 1.40 8.49 -25.77
CA THR A 209 2.70 9.12 -25.49
C THR A 209 2.97 9.27 -23.99
N ASP A 210 1.91 9.41 -23.18
CA ASP A 210 2.03 9.57 -21.73
C ASP A 210 2.36 8.23 -21.05
N ALA A 211 2.10 7.10 -21.70
CA ALA A 211 2.33 5.77 -21.15
C ALA A 211 3.80 5.54 -20.78
N ARG A 212 4.74 6.05 -21.60
CA ARG A 212 6.17 5.92 -21.34
C ARG A 212 6.59 6.71 -20.10
N PHE A 213 6.11 7.96 -19.98
CA PHE A 213 6.45 8.82 -18.84
C PHE A 213 5.85 8.29 -17.53
N ILE A 214 4.57 7.92 -17.55
CA ILE A 214 3.88 7.38 -16.37
C ILE A 214 4.47 6.03 -15.95
N GLY A 215 4.72 5.13 -16.90
CA GLY A 215 5.30 3.82 -16.63
C GLY A 215 6.72 3.91 -16.05
N TYR A 216 7.60 4.70 -16.68
CA TYR A 216 8.96 4.90 -16.19
C TYR A 216 8.99 5.61 -14.84
N GLY A 217 8.18 6.67 -14.67
CA GLY A 217 8.07 7.39 -13.42
C GLY A 217 7.57 6.51 -12.26
N ALA A 218 6.59 5.63 -12.51
CA ALA A 218 6.10 4.69 -11.52
C ALA A 218 7.19 3.73 -11.03
N MET A 219 8.01 3.19 -11.95
CA MET A 219 9.11 2.28 -11.60
C MET A 219 10.22 2.96 -10.79
N LEU A 220 10.53 4.22 -11.13
CA LEU A 220 11.48 5.02 -10.35
C LEU A 220 10.96 5.30 -8.94
N MET A 221 9.68 5.67 -8.81
CA MET A 221 9.06 5.94 -7.50
C MET A 221 9.01 4.69 -6.64
N GLU A 222 8.70 3.53 -7.21
CA GLU A 222 8.72 2.26 -6.48
C GLU A 222 10.13 1.91 -5.99
N SER A 223 11.14 2.04 -6.85
CA SER A 223 12.53 1.81 -6.48
C SER A 223 12.99 2.74 -5.36
N PHE A 224 12.57 4.01 -5.40
CA PHE A 224 12.84 4.97 -4.35
C PHE A 224 12.20 4.56 -3.01
N VAL A 225 10.95 4.11 -3.02
CA VAL A 225 10.25 3.59 -1.83
C VAL A 225 10.92 2.32 -1.29
N ALA A 226 11.38 1.43 -2.16
CA ALA A 226 12.10 0.22 -1.76
C ALA A 226 13.40 0.56 -1.02
N ILE A 227 14.18 1.53 -1.50
CA ILE A 227 15.41 1.99 -0.82
C ILE A 227 15.07 2.57 0.55
N MET A 228 14.04 3.41 0.63
CA MET A 228 13.61 4.00 1.89
C MET A 228 13.15 2.95 2.92
N ALA A 229 12.37 1.96 2.48
CA ALA A 229 11.96 0.83 3.33
C ALA A 229 13.16 0.00 3.79
N LEU A 230 14.16 -0.19 2.93
CA LEU A 230 15.41 -0.85 3.28
C LEU A 230 16.15 -0.08 4.38
N VAL A 231 16.38 1.24 4.20
CA VAL A 231 17.03 2.09 5.20
C VAL A 231 16.30 2.03 6.55
N ALA A 232 14.97 2.17 6.54
CA ALA A 232 14.15 2.08 7.75
C ALA A 232 14.27 0.70 8.43
N SER A 233 14.24 -0.38 7.66
CA SER A 233 14.34 -1.75 8.18
C SER A 233 15.71 -2.06 8.80
N VAL A 234 16.78 -1.57 8.17
CA VAL A 234 18.16 -1.77 8.65
C VAL A 234 18.37 -0.99 9.94
N HIS A 235 17.93 0.26 9.98
CA HIS A 235 17.99 1.08 11.19
C HIS A 235 17.20 0.47 12.35
N HIS A 236 15.96 0.02 12.11
CA HIS A 236 15.13 -0.60 13.14
C HIS A 236 15.78 -1.88 13.72
N ARG A 237 16.38 -2.71 12.86
CA ARG A 237 17.07 -3.94 13.29
C ARG A 237 18.35 -3.65 14.08
N THR A 238 19.10 -2.61 13.71
CA THR A 238 20.23 -2.12 14.52
C THR A 238 19.76 -1.75 15.93
N GLY A 239 18.61 -1.07 16.06
CA GLY A 239 18.01 -0.71 17.35
C GLY A 239 17.57 -1.91 18.20
N SER A 240 17.08 -3.00 17.60
CA SER A 240 16.72 -4.22 18.34
C SER A 240 17.95 -5.04 18.75
N LEU A 241 18.96 -5.17 17.88
CA LEU A 241 20.19 -5.89 18.19
C LEU A 241 21.00 -5.20 19.30
N LEU A 242 21.07 -3.86 19.29
CA LEU A 242 21.68 -3.09 20.38
C LEU A 242 20.91 -3.21 21.71
N ARG A 243 19.59 -3.45 21.66
CA ARG A 243 18.74 -3.66 22.84
C ARG A 243 18.99 -5.04 23.47
N ASP A 244 19.30 -6.04 22.65
CA ASP A 244 19.67 -7.39 23.10
C ASP A 244 21.11 -7.45 23.65
N GLU A 245 22.03 -6.61 23.16
CA GLU A 245 23.41 -6.51 23.67
C GLU A 245 23.54 -5.62 24.93
N HIS A 246 22.63 -4.66 25.15
CA HIS A 246 22.62 -3.79 26.34
C HIS A 246 21.20 -3.59 26.91
N PRO A 247 20.72 -4.46 27.83
CA PRO A 247 19.38 -4.37 28.43
C PRO A 247 19.18 -3.16 29.38
N ALA A 248 20.18 -2.29 29.56
CA ALA A 248 20.15 -1.18 30.50
C ALA A 248 19.57 0.14 29.94
N CYS A 249 19.38 0.25 28.62
CA CYS A 249 18.72 1.41 28.02
C CYS A 249 17.20 1.19 28.06
N GLY A 250 16.56 1.81 29.05
CA GLY A 250 15.11 1.74 29.31
C GLY A 250 14.23 2.12 28.11
N PRO A 251 12.92 1.82 28.21
CA PRO A 251 12.00 1.92 27.09
C PRO A 251 11.85 3.37 26.62
N TRP A 252 12.32 3.66 25.41
CA TRP A 252 11.85 4.84 24.68
C TRP A 252 10.36 4.65 24.42
N HIS A 253 9.57 5.55 25.01
CA HIS A 253 8.12 5.54 24.98
C HIS A 253 7.59 5.31 23.56
N HIS A 254 6.78 4.25 23.42
CA HIS A 254 5.94 4.02 22.27
C HIS A 254 4.94 5.18 22.17
N HIS A 255 5.25 6.16 21.32
CA HIS A 255 4.22 6.97 20.68
C HIS A 255 3.98 6.35 19.30
N ALA A 256 3.10 5.35 19.32
CA ALA A 256 2.31 4.96 18.15
C ALA A 256 1.19 5.99 17.95
#